data_AF-A0A3D1I1A4-F1
#
_entry.id   AF-A0A3D1I1A4-F1
#
_cell.length_a   1.000
_cell.length_b   1.000
_cell.length_c   1.000
_cell.angle_alpha   90.00
_cell.angle_beta   90.00
_cell.angle_gamma   90.00
#
_symmetry.space_group_name_H-M   'P 1'
#
loop_
_entity.id
_entity.type
_entity.pdbx_description
1 polymer ?
#
loop_
_entity_poly.entity_id
_entity_poly.type
_entity_poly.pdbx_seq_one_letter_code
_entity_poly.pdbx_strand_id
1 'polypeptide(L)' 'MTTINLKDFYYWYTQNQFIEVSDEVAEVFLADARYEMAYQRRLSRHKAQYSL' A
#
# COMPACT_ATOMS: atom_id res chain seq x y z
N MET A 1 -4.95 -15.64 11.23
CA MET A 1 -3.54 -15.43 10.83
C MET A 1 -3.54 -15.34 9.32
N THR A 2 -2.85 -14.34 8.80
CA THR A 2 -2.83 -14.01 7.37
C THR A 2 -1.38 -13.89 6.90
N THR A 3 -1.07 -14.49 5.76
CA THR A 3 0.23 -14.37 5.11
C THR A 3 0.29 -13.08 4.29
N ILE A 4 1.27 -12.22 4.54
CA ILE A 4 1.52 -11.01 3.73
C ILE A 4 2.90 -11.06 3.08
N ASN A 5 3.05 -10.43 1.92
CA ASN A 5 4.34 -10.25 1.25
C ASN A 5 4.90 -8.86 1.57
N LEU A 6 6.11 -8.81 2.15
CA LEU A 6 6.74 -7.53 2.52
C LEU A 6 7.08 -6.65 1.32
N LYS A 7 7.31 -7.25 0.15
CA LYS A 7 7.57 -6.52 -1.09
C LYS A 7 6.42 -5.61 -1.51
N ASP A 8 5.18 -5.98 -1.15
CA ASP A 8 3.99 -5.21 -1.56
C ASP A 8 3.86 -3.90 -0.76
N PHE A 9 4.50 -3.82 0.41
CA PHE A 9 4.40 -2.68 1.32
C PHE A 9 5.68 -1.83 1.37
N TYR A 10 6.83 -2.43 1.11
CA TYR A 10 8.13 -1.78 1.32
C TYR A 10 9.01 -1.86 0.07
N TYR A 11 9.40 -0.70 -0.45
CA TYR A 11 10.18 -0.60 -1.69
C TYR A 11 11.59 -1.19 -1.61
N TRP A 12 12.17 -1.33 -0.40
CA TRP A 12 13.52 -1.88 -0.20
C TRP A 12 13.57 -3.41 -0.23
N TYR A 13 12.42 -4.09 -0.15
CA TYR A 13 12.34 -5.54 -0.33
C TYR A 13 12.25 -5.86 -1.82
N THR A 14 13.34 -6.34 -2.40
CA THR A 14 13.42 -6.71 -3.82
C THR A 14 12.91 -8.13 -4.10
N GLN A 15 12.95 -8.99 -3.08
CA GLN A 15 12.51 -10.38 -3.15
C GLN A 15 11.17 -10.57 -2.45
N ASN A 16 10.42 -11.59 -2.85
CA ASN A 16 9.20 -11.97 -2.15
C ASN A 16 9.57 -12.55 -0.79
N GLN A 17 9.06 -11.94 0.28
CA GLN A 17 9.21 -12.44 1.63
C GLN A 17 7.84 -12.50 2.29
N PHE A 18 7.38 -13.72 2.52
CA PHE A 18 6.09 -14.00 3.11
C PHE A 18 6.23 -14.16 4.62
N ILE A 19 5.41 -13.45 5.38
CA ILE A 19 5.35 -13.56 6.83
C ILE A 19 3.91 -13.80 7.27
N GLU A 20 3.75 -14.60 8.33
CA GLU A 20 2.47 -14.80 9.00
C GLU A 20 2.27 -13.68 10.02
N VAL A 21 1.19 -12.92 9.87
CA VAL A 21 0.78 -11.88 10.82
C VAL A 21 -0.63 -12.15 11.32
N SER A 22 -1.01 -11.53 12.44
CA SER A 22 -2.39 -11.58 12.92
C SER A 22 -3.33 -10.86 11.95
N ASP A 23 -4.61 -11.24 11.98
CA ASP A 23 -5.59 -10.67 11.06
C ASP A 23 -5.80 -9.17 11.30
N GLU A 24 -5.72 -8.74 12.57
CA GLU A 24 -5.74 -7.32 12.95
C GLU A 24 -4.61 -6.53 12.28
N VAL A 25 -3.40 -7.08 12.26
CA VAL A 25 -2.24 -6.43 11.64
C VAL A 25 -2.39 -6.41 10.12
N ALA A 26 -2.88 -7.50 9.53
CA ALA A 26 -3.14 -7.56 8.09
C ALA A 26 -4.21 -6.53 7.66
N GLU A 27 -5.24 -6.31 8.47
CA GLU A 27 -6.27 -5.29 8.22
C GLU A 27 -5.69 -3.87 8.21
N VAL A 28 -4.77 -3.55 9.12
CA VAL A 28 -4.09 -2.25 9.14
C VAL A 28 -3.30 -2.03 7.85
N PHE A 29 -2.53 -3.03 7.41
CA PHE A 29 -1.77 -2.95 6.16
C PHE A 29 -2.68 -2.76 4.93
N LEU A 30 -3.82 -3.45 4.89
CA LEU A 30 -4.81 -3.29 3.82
C LEU A 30 -5.46 -1.90 3.83
N ALA A 31 -5.77 -1.36 5.02
CA ALA A 31 -6.30 -0.02 5.17
C ALA A 31 -5.30 1.03 4.67
N ASP A 32 -4.04 0.91 5.06
CA ASP A 32 -2.96 1.81 4.65
C ASP A 32 -2.77 1.83 3.13
N ALA A 33 -2.73 0.65 2.50
CA ALA A 33 -2.65 0.54 1.04
C ALA A 33 -3.83 1.24 0.34
N ARG A 34 -5.05 1.15 0.89
CA ARG A 34 -6.22 1.85 0.35
C ARG A 34 -6.11 3.36 0.50
N TYR A 35 -5.60 3.85 1.63
CA TYR A 35 -5.35 5.28 1.85
C TYR A 35 -4.33 5.82 0.86
N GLU A 36 -3.23 5.10 0.64
CA GLU A 36 -2.20 5.49 -0.31
C GLU A 36 -2.76 5.56 -1.75
N MET A 37 -3.54 4.56 -2.18
CA MET A 37 -4.22 4.61 -3.48
C MET A 37 -5.18 5.81 -3.60
N ALA A 38 -5.90 6.18 -2.54
CA ALA A 38 -6.77 7.33 -2.53
C ALA A 38 -5.98 8.65 -2.64
N TYR A 39 -4.85 8.74 -1.94
CA TYR A 39 -3.92 9.87 -2.00
C TYR A 39 -3.34 10.05 -3.41
N GLN A 40 -2.83 8.97 -4.02
CA GLN A 40 -2.30 9.00 -5.38
C GLN A 40 -3.35 9.43 -6.41
N ARG A 41 -4.60 8.96 -6.28
CA ARG A 41 -5.72 9.42 -7.12
C ARG A 41 -5.99 10.92 -6.95
N ARG A 42 -5.94 11.44 -5.72
CA ARG A 42 -6.11 12.89 -5.45
C ARG A 42 -4.99 13.69 -6.10
N LEU A 43 -3.74 13.26 -5.95
CA LEU A 43 -2.58 13.90 -6.58
C LEU A 43 -2.68 13.90 -8.11
N SER A 44 -3.07 12.77 -8.72
CA SER A 44 -3.24 12.67 -10.17
C SER A 44 -4.28 13.67 -10.69
N ARG A 45 -5.44 13.77 -10.05
CA ARG A 45 -6.46 14.76 -10.42
C ARG A 45 -5.96 16.19 -10.26
N HIS A 46 -5.30 16.49 -9.14
CA HIS A 46 -4.73 17.82 -8.90
C HIS A 46 -3.69 18.18 -9.96
N LYS A 47 -2.75 17.27 -10.26
CA LYS A 47 -1.74 17.49 -11.32
C LYS A 47 -2.40 17.78 -12.66
N ALA A 48 -3.40 16.99 -13.07
CA ALA A 48 -4.12 17.19 -14.33
C ALA A 48 -4.87 18.54 -14.38
N GLN A 49 -5.36 19.04 -13.24
CA GLN A 49 -6.07 20.31 -13.17
C GLN A 49 -5.13 21.53 -13.34
N TYR A 50 -3.89 21.43 -12.85
CA TYR A 50 -2.95 22.56 -12.82
C TYR A 50 -1.80 22.45 -13.84
N SER A 51 -1.79 21.43 -14.69
CA SER A 51 -0.78 21.22 -15.74
C SER A 51 -1.14 21.90 -17.07
N LEU A 52 -1.81 23.05 -17.04
CA LEU A 52 -2.17 23.87 -18.22
C LEU A 52 -0.96 24.61 -18.79
#